data_AF-A0A944R6Z4-F1
#
_entry.id   AF-A0A944R6Z4-F1
#
_cell.length_a   1.000
_cell.length_b   1.000
_cell.length_c   1.000
_cell.angle_alpha   90.00
_cell.angle_beta   90.00
_cell.angle_gamma   90.00
#
_symmetry.space_group_name_H-M   'P 1'
#
loop_
_entity.id
_entity.type
_entity.pdbx_description
1 polymer ?
#
loop_
_entity_poly.entity_id
_entity_poly.type
_entity_poly.pdbx_seq_one_letter_code
_entity_poly.pdbx_strand_id
1 'polypeptide(L)' 'MKIGFIGLGNVGGKLAGSLLRNGFDLTVRDLNQEIASPFLDNGAKWGESPKKIAETVELIITCLPNPEASATVMEA' A
#
# COMPACT_ATOMS: atom_id res chain seq x y z
N MET A 1 6.38 -11.38 7.78
CA MET A 1 5.88 -11.28 6.39
C MET A 1 5.79 -9.82 6.02
N LYS A 2 6.51 -9.41 4.97
CA LYS A 2 6.51 -8.03 4.45
C LYS A 2 5.39 -7.88 3.42
N ILE A 3 4.52 -6.88 3.63
CA ILE A 3 3.34 -6.65 2.78
C ILE A 3 3.42 -5.26 2.18
N GLY A 4 3.24 -5.18 0.86
CA GLY A 4 2.98 -3.94 0.13
C GLY A 4 1.49 -3.70 0.00
N PHE A 5 1.00 -2.49 0.27
CA PHE A 5 -0.39 -2.10 0.04
C PHE A 5 -0.46 -0.84 -0.81
N ILE A 6 -1.09 -0.93 -1.98
CA ILE A 6 -1.21 0.18 -2.93
C ILE A 6 -2.68 0.57 -3.11
N GLY A 7 -3.00 1.82 -2.79
CA GLY A 7 -4.36 2.38 -2.80
C GLY A 7 -4.95 2.44 -1.40
N LEU A 8 -5.02 3.63 -0.80
CA LEU A 8 -5.39 3.87 0.59
C LEU A 8 -6.74 4.60 0.73
N GLY A 9 -7.57 4.56 -0.31
CA GLY A 9 -8.93 5.12 -0.29
C GLY A 9 -9.87 4.43 0.71
N ASN A 10 -11.17 4.74 0.66
CA ASN A 10 -12.16 4.34 1.67
C ASN A 10 -12.15 2.86 2.09
N VAL A 11 -11.90 1.94 1.15
CA VAL A 11 -11.79 0.50 1.43
C VAL A 11 -10.34 0.12 1.74
N GLY A 12 -9.41 0.49 0.86
CA GLY A 12 -7.99 0.15 0.98
C GLY A 12 -7.38 0.59 2.31
N GLY A 13 -7.67 1.81 2.76
CA GLY A 13 -7.16 2.32 4.03
C GLY A 13 -7.64 1.52 5.25
N LYS A 14 -8.88 1.01 5.24
CA LYS A 14 -9.39 0.14 6.33
C LYS A 14 -8.66 -1.20 6.36
N LEU A 15 -8.39 -1.77 5.19
CA LEU A 15 -7.67 -3.04 5.05
C LEU A 15 -6.20 -2.90 5.43
N ALA A 16 -5.50 -1.90 4.88
CA ALA A 16 -4.13 -1.56 5.25
C ALA A 16 -4.01 -1.28 6.76
N GLY A 17 -4.97 -0.55 7.34
CA GLY A 17 -4.98 -0.26 8.76
C GLY A 17 -5.19 -1.51 9.61
N SER A 18 -5.96 -2.49 9.12
CA SER A 18 -6.08 -3.79 9.79
C SER A 18 -4.75 -4.55 9.80
N LEU A 19 -4.03 -4.57 8.69
CA LEU A 19 -2.70 -5.21 8.62
C LEU A 19 -1.74 -4.55 9.61
N LEU A 20 -1.70 -3.22 9.66
CA LEU A 20 -0.83 -2.49 10.57
C LEU A 20 -1.17 -2.77 12.04
N ARG A 21 -2.46 -2.74 12.42
CA ARG A 21 -2.90 -3.07 13.79
C ARG A 21 -2.59 -4.50 14.22
N ASN A 22 -2.43 -5.42 13.27
CA ASN A 22 -2.06 -6.82 13.52
C ASN A 22 -0.54 -7.05 13.45
N GLY A 23 0.29 -6.00 13.36
CA GLY A 23 1.74 -6.09 13.48
C GLY A 23 2.48 -6.60 12.24
N PHE A 24 1.86 -6.53 11.06
CA PHE A 24 2.56 -6.83 9.81
C PHE A 24 3.55 -5.71 9.43
N ASP A 25 4.70 -6.09 8.85
CA ASP A 25 5.65 -5.13 8.28
C ASP A 25 5.05 -4.58 6.98
N LEU A 26 4.40 -3.42 7.08
CA LEU A 26 3.57 -2.85 6.04
C LEU A 26 4.30 -1.70 5.35
N THR A 27 4.43 -1.79 4.03
CA THR A 27 4.81 -0.67 3.16
C THR A 27 3.58 -0.22 2.40
N VAL A 28 3.22 1.06 2.50
CA VAL A 28 2.02 1.64 1.88
C VAL A 28 2.37 2.62 0.78
N ARG A 29 1.48 2.74 -0.21
CA ARG A 29 1.56 3.77 -1.24
C ARG A 29 0.17 4.19 -1.70
N ASP A 30 0.03 5.47 -1.98
CA ASP A 30 -1.10 6.04 -2.70
C ASP A 30 -0.58 7.13 -3.68
N LEU A 31 -1.41 7.58 -4.60
CA LEU A 31 -1.10 8.76 -5.42
C LEU A 31 -1.14 10.03 -4.56
N ASN A 32 -2.00 10.07 -3.54
CA ASN A 32 -2.04 11.14 -2.55
C ASN A 32 -1.27 10.73 -1.29
N GLN A 33 -0.08 11.29 -1.13
CA GLN A 33 0.79 11.01 0.02
C GLN A 33 0.19 11.45 1.36
N GLU A 34 -0.69 12.46 1.38
CA GLU A 34 -1.32 12.94 2.63
C GLU A 34 -2.20 11.86 3.28
N ILE A 35 -2.82 11.00 2.46
CA ILE A 35 -3.65 9.88 2.94
C ILE A 35 -2.78 8.82 3.64
N ALA A 36 -1.49 8.76 3.32
CA ALA A 36 -0.57 7.81 3.93
C ALA A 36 -0.09 8.23 5.33
N SER A 37 -0.19 9.52 5.70
CA SER A 37 0.34 10.05 6.97
C SER A 37 -0.08 9.24 8.20
N PRO A 38 -1.37 8.88 8.40
CA PRO A 38 -1.78 8.10 9.57
C PRO A 38 -1.13 6.71 9.62
N PHE A 39 -0.77 6.12 8.49
CA PHE A 39 -0.09 4.82 8.45
C PHE A 39 1.38 4.97 8.81
N LEU A 40 2.04 6.00 8.28
CA LEU A 40 3.45 6.29 8.56
C LEU A 40 3.64 6.61 10.06
N ASP A 41 2.74 7.41 10.63
CA ASP A 41 2.73 7.73 12.06
C ASP A 41 2.56 6.49 12.96
N ASN A 42 1.91 5.45 12.43
CA ASN A 42 1.70 4.17 13.10
C ASN A 42 2.72 3.08 12.70
N GLY A 43 3.82 3.46 12.05
CA GLY A 43 4.96 2.58 11.79
C GLY A 43 4.95 1.86 10.43
N ALA A 44 4.02 2.18 9.53
CA ALA A 44 4.13 1.75 8.14
C ALA A 44 5.28 2.48 7.44
N LYS A 45 5.81 1.87 6.37
CA LYS A 45 6.84 2.45 5.52
C LYS A 45 6.23 3.06 4.27
N TRP A 46 6.85 4.11 3.74
CA TRP A 46 6.45 4.67 2.46
C TRP A 46 7.07 3.87 1.29
N GLY A 47 6.27 3.55 0.29
CA GLY A 47 6.75 2.94 -0.95
C GLY A 47 6.98 3.97 -2.05
N GLU A 48 8.25 4.20 -2.40
CA GLU A 48 8.68 5.18 -3.42
C GLU A 48 8.08 4.95 -4.82
N SER A 49 7.83 3.69 -5.19
CA SER A 49 7.15 3.30 -6.42
C SER A 49 6.56 1.88 -6.30
N PRO A 50 5.58 1.49 -7.14
CA PRO A 50 5.08 0.12 -7.17
C PRO A 50 6.21 -0.91 -7.39
N LYS A 51 7.12 -0.61 -8.32
CA LYS A 51 8.32 -1.42 -8.58
C LYS A 51 9.20 -1.61 -7.33
N LYS A 52 9.51 -0.52 -6.62
CA LYS A 52 10.32 -0.57 -5.38
C LYS A 52 9.65 -1.39 -4.28
N ILE A 53 8.32 -1.29 -4.16
CA ILE A 53 7.56 -2.14 -3.23
C ILE A 53 7.72 -3.60 -3.64
N ALA A 54 7.50 -3.94 -4.92
CA ALA A 54 7.61 -5.31 -5.43
C ALA A 54 8.99 -5.95 -5.21
N GLU A 55 10.06 -5.16 -5.26
CA GLU A 55 11.43 -5.62 -4.99
C GLU A 55 11.69 -5.97 -3.51
N THR A 56 10.84 -5.52 -2.58
CA THR A 56 11.15 -5.53 -1.14
C THR A 56 10.16 -6.31 -0.27
N VAL A 57 8.99 -6.66 -0.81
CA VAL A 57 7.91 -7.33 -0.07
C VAL A 57 7.65 -8.74 -0.59
N GLU A 58 7.00 -9.57 0.21
CA GLU A 58 6.65 -10.96 -0.15
C GLU A 58 5.26 -11.05 -0.78
N LEU A 59 4.39 -10.07 -0.49
CA LEU A 59 3.01 -9.99 -0.98
C LEU A 59 2.67 -8.53 -1.29
N ILE A 60 2.05 -8.28 -2.44
CA ILE A 60 1.46 -6.98 -2.80
C ILE A 60 -0.06 -7.11 -2.85
N ILE A 61 -0.75 -6.17 -2.22
CA ILE A 61 -2.20 -6.01 -2.29
C ILE A 61 -2.49 -4.66 -2.95
N THR A 62 -3.32 -4.66 -3.99
CA THR A 62 -3.84 -3.46 -4.63
C THR A 62 -5.31 -3.28 -4.32
N CYS A 63 -5.73 -2.07 -3.96
CA CYS A 63 -7.14 -1.70 -3.79
C CYS A 63 -7.43 -0.43 -4.59
N LEU A 64 -7.76 -0.61 -5.87
CA LEU A 64 -7.81 0.47 -6.86
C LEU A 64 -9.20 0.58 -7.52
N PRO A 65 -9.57 1.73 -8.12
CA PRO A 65 -10.94 2.01 -8.54
C PRO A 65 -11.47 1.10 -9.66
N ASN A 66 -10.58 0.61 -10.53
CA ASN A 66 -10.93 -0.19 -11.69
C ASN A 66 -9.71 -1.01 -12.20
N PRO A 67 -9.90 -1.96 -13.14
CA PRO A 67 -8.81 -2.78 -13.67
C PRO A 67 -7.69 -2.01 -14.37
N GLU A 68 -7.99 -0.91 -15.06
CA GLU A 68 -7.00 -0.09 -15.77
C GLU A 68 -6.00 0.57 -14.80
N ALA A 69 -6.49 1.07 -13.66
CA ALA A 69 -5.63 1.58 -12.59
C ALA A 69 -4.71 0.49 -12.04
N SER A 70 -5.22 -0.74 -11.88
CA SER A 70 -4.42 -1.89 -11.44
C SER A 70 -3.34 -2.26 -12.46
N ALA A 71 -3.67 -2.32 -13.75
CA ALA A 71 -2.70 -2.56 -14.82
C ALA A 71 -1.60 -1.48 -14.81
N THR A 72 -2.00 -0.20 -14.70
CA THR A 72 -1.04 0.93 -14.63
C THR A 72 -0.06 0.79 -13.45
N VAL A 73 -0.51 0.29 -12.31
CA VAL A 73 0.35 0.11 -11.12
C VAL A 73 1.25 -1.11 -11.25
N MET A 74 0.76 -2.21 -11.84
CA MET A 74 1.44 -3.51 -11.83
C MET A 74 2.29 -3.80 -13.07
N GLU A 75 2.00 -3.13 -14.19
CA GLU A 75 2.67 -3.36 -15.48
C GLU A 75 3.70 -2.25 -15.83
N ALA A 76 3.79 -1.20 -15.00
CA ALA A 76 4.70 -0.06 -15.19
C ALA A 76 6.09 -0.24 -14.52
#